data_AF-A0A8C0CK78-F1
#
_entry.id   AF-A0A8C0CK78-F1
#
_cell.length_a   1.000
_cell.length_b   1.000
_cell.length_c   1.000
_cell.angle_alpha   90.00
_cell.angle_beta   90.00
_cell.angle_gamma   90.00
#
_symmetry.space_group_name_H-M   'P 1'
#
loop_
_entity.id
_entity.type
_entity.pdbx_description
1 polymer ?
#
loop_
_entity_poly.entity_id
_entity_poly.type
_entity_poly.pdbx_seq_one_letter_code
_entity_poly.pdbx_strand_id
1 'polypeptide(L)'
;MKSLLLALGLALVCGAQAVHIPHKVEGLDIREVAGTWHSVAMAASDISLLDAESGPLRVNVEELRPTPQGDLEIILQKRENQKCVEKTILAQKTEDPAVFKVVCHGEGKISVLDTDYTNYMIFCMEAPVPTDEHGTMCQCLSRTLTVDDEVVEKFDRLTLKIIRFHLNFLKKKCLGTSPPPGR
;
A
#
# COMPACT_ATOMS: atom_id res chain seq x y z
N MET A 1 -42.41 -45.69 16.13
CA MET A 1 -41.05 -46.20 16.40
C MET A 1 -40.07 -45.45 15.52
N LYS A 2 -38.93 -44.98 16.09
CA LYS A 2 -37.72 -44.39 15.46
C LYS A 2 -37.96 -43.07 14.69
N SER A 3 -37.62 -41.86 15.16
CA SER A 3 -36.39 -41.32 15.76
C SER A 3 -35.12 -41.69 15.00
N LEU A 4 -34.55 -40.69 14.29
CA LEU A 4 -33.13 -40.37 14.05
C LEU A 4 -33.11 -39.13 13.12
N LEU A 5 -32.92 -37.89 13.58
CA LEU A 5 -31.63 -37.23 13.95
C LEU A 5 -30.57 -37.47 12.87
N LEU A 6 -29.87 -36.51 12.24
CA LEU A 6 -29.61 -35.10 12.45
C LEU A 6 -29.17 -34.55 11.08
N ALA A 7 -29.82 -33.51 10.55
CA ALA A 7 -29.24 -32.74 9.46
C ALA A 7 -28.34 -31.66 10.09
N LEU A 8 -27.05 -31.99 10.22
CA LEU A 8 -26.01 -31.07 10.66
C LEU A 8 -25.90 -29.96 9.59
N GLY A 9 -26.47 -28.79 9.87
CA GLY A 9 -26.23 -27.59 9.09
C GLY A 9 -24.82 -27.09 9.33
N LEU A 10 -23.85 -27.62 8.58
CA LEU A 10 -22.52 -27.03 8.50
C LEU A 10 -22.64 -25.78 7.62
N ALA A 11 -23.09 -24.67 8.20
CA ALA A 11 -22.85 -23.36 7.62
C ALA A 11 -21.34 -23.12 7.69
N LEU A 12 -20.63 -23.46 6.61
CA LEU A 12 -19.32 -22.87 6.35
C LEU A 12 -19.57 -21.37 6.21
N VAL A 13 -19.43 -20.65 7.33
CA VAL A 13 -19.15 -19.22 7.27
C VAL A 13 -17.85 -19.14 6.49
N CYS A 14 -17.96 -18.79 5.20
CA CYS A 14 -16.84 -18.33 4.42
C CYS A 14 -16.42 -17.03 5.08
N GLY A 15 -15.55 -17.14 6.09
CA GLY A 15 -14.90 -15.98 6.66
C GLY A 15 -14.06 -15.42 5.53
N ALA A 16 -14.52 -14.33 4.92
CA ALA A 16 -13.64 -13.44 4.17
C ALA A 16 -12.53 -13.08 5.16
N GLN A 17 -11.37 -13.71 5.00
CA GLN A 17 -10.20 -13.41 5.81
C GLN A 17 -9.69 -12.07 5.30
N ALA A 18 -10.36 -10.99 5.71
CA ALA A 18 -9.80 -9.67 5.60
C ALA A 18 -8.46 -9.72 6.34
N VAL A 19 -7.38 -9.33 5.66
CA VAL A 19 -6.06 -9.24 6.26
C VAL A 19 -6.18 -8.26 7.40
N HIS A 20 -6.14 -8.78 8.63
CA HIS A 20 -6.24 -7.93 9.81
C HIS A 20 -4.92 -7.18 9.96
N ILE A 21 -4.86 -5.94 9.45
CA ILE A 21 -3.75 -5.03 9.70
C ILE A 21 -3.80 -4.63 11.18
N PRO A 22 -2.91 -5.19 12.03
CA PRO A 22 -3.09 -5.11 13.47
C PRO A 22 -2.60 -3.79 14.05
N HIS A 23 -1.89 -2.98 13.26
CA HIS A 23 -1.25 -1.76 13.71
C HIS A 23 -1.56 -0.62 12.74
N LYS A 24 -2.04 0.51 13.26
CA LYS A 24 -2.24 1.76 12.54
C LYS A 24 -1.76 2.88 13.44
N VAL A 25 -1.27 3.96 12.85
CA VAL A 25 -0.93 5.16 13.62
C VAL A 25 -2.21 5.74 14.25
N GLU A 26 -2.16 6.09 15.52
CA GLU A 26 -3.28 6.71 16.21
C GLU A 26 -3.34 8.21 15.90
N GLY A 27 -4.52 8.72 15.56
CA GLY A 27 -4.74 10.16 15.41
C GLY A 27 -3.92 10.83 14.31
N LEU A 28 -3.71 10.15 13.17
CA LEU A 28 -2.95 10.68 12.04
C LEU A 28 -3.37 12.13 11.69
N ASP A 29 -2.45 13.08 11.82
CA ASP A 29 -2.63 14.39 11.18
C ASP A 29 -2.30 14.28 9.68
N ILE A 30 -3.37 14.18 8.88
CA ILE A 30 -3.26 14.11 7.43
C ILE A 30 -2.62 15.36 6.83
N ARG A 31 -2.62 16.51 7.50
CA ARG A 31 -1.95 17.72 6.97
C ARG A 31 -0.43 17.59 6.98
N GLU A 32 0.11 16.92 8.00
CA GLU A 32 1.56 16.81 8.18
C GLU A 32 2.23 15.85 7.19
N VAL A 33 1.45 14.95 6.55
CA VAL A 33 2.01 14.06 5.51
C VAL A 33 2.24 14.76 4.16
N ALA A 34 1.84 16.03 4.01
CA ALA A 34 1.93 16.76 2.75
C ALA A 34 3.38 16.84 2.21
N GLY A 35 3.50 16.89 0.90
CA GLY A 35 4.75 17.17 0.19
C GLY A 35 5.39 15.94 -0.45
N THR A 36 6.65 16.10 -0.84
CA THR A 36 7.41 15.09 -1.58
C THR A 36 7.77 13.90 -0.70
N TRP A 37 7.69 12.73 -1.30
CA TRP A 37 8.09 11.44 -0.73
C TRP A 37 8.80 10.59 -1.77
N HIS A 38 9.59 9.64 -1.29
CA HIS A 38 10.25 8.65 -2.11
C HIS A 38 9.95 7.27 -1.54
N SER A 39 9.35 6.36 -2.30
CA SER A 39 9.36 4.97 -1.81
C SER A 39 10.80 4.46 -1.70
N VAL A 40 11.09 3.66 -0.70
CA VAL A 40 12.42 3.10 -0.44
C VAL A 40 12.39 1.59 -0.29
N ALA A 41 11.26 1.04 0.19
CA ALA A 41 11.01 -0.39 0.27
C ALA A 41 9.55 -0.71 -0.07
N MET A 42 9.31 -1.92 -0.57
CA MET A 42 7.97 -2.49 -0.79
C MET A 42 7.94 -3.96 -0.37
N ALA A 43 6.78 -4.42 0.09
CA ALA A 43 6.46 -5.82 0.39
C ALA A 43 5.05 -6.14 -0.12
N ALA A 44 4.76 -7.39 -0.46
CA ALA A 44 3.43 -7.78 -0.95
C ALA A 44 3.02 -9.20 -0.53
N SER A 45 1.72 -9.45 -0.40
CA SER A 45 1.14 -10.77 -0.09
C SER A 45 1.52 -11.84 -1.12
N ASP A 46 1.58 -11.43 -2.37
CA ASP A 46 2.03 -12.22 -3.51
C ASP A 46 3.12 -11.45 -4.27
N ILE A 47 4.21 -12.14 -4.59
CA ILE A 47 5.33 -11.62 -5.39
C ILE A 47 4.86 -11.11 -6.76
N SER A 48 3.84 -11.72 -7.36
CA SER A 48 3.30 -11.35 -8.68
C SER A 48 2.76 -9.91 -8.72
N LEU A 49 2.49 -9.31 -7.55
CA LEU A 49 2.04 -7.94 -7.41
C LEU A 49 3.17 -6.93 -7.71
N LEU A 50 4.43 -7.34 -7.56
CA LEU A 50 5.61 -6.46 -7.57
C LEU A 50 6.77 -6.91 -8.48
N ASP A 51 6.92 -8.19 -8.79
CA ASP A 51 8.10 -8.73 -9.48
C ASP A 51 8.29 -8.17 -10.89
N ALA A 52 7.23 -8.11 -11.68
CA ALA A 52 7.22 -7.49 -12.98
C ALA A 52 7.41 -5.98 -12.85
N GLU A 53 8.16 -5.36 -13.77
CA GLU A 53 8.31 -3.90 -13.79
C GLU A 53 6.96 -3.19 -13.94
N SER A 54 6.00 -3.81 -14.63
CA SER A 54 4.62 -3.38 -14.79
C SER A 54 3.65 -4.10 -13.83
N GLY A 55 4.14 -4.60 -12.70
CA GLY A 55 3.32 -5.27 -11.69
C GLY A 55 2.12 -4.39 -11.27
N PRO A 56 0.96 -4.99 -10.97
CA PRO A 56 -0.28 -4.25 -10.77
C PRO A 56 -0.19 -3.23 -9.64
N LEU A 57 0.54 -3.55 -8.56
CA LEU A 57 0.73 -2.68 -7.40
C LEU A 57 2.16 -2.11 -7.30
N ARG A 58 2.99 -2.31 -8.33
CA ARG A 58 4.35 -1.74 -8.38
C ARG A 58 4.29 -0.26 -8.78
N VAL A 59 4.10 0.61 -7.79
CA VAL A 59 3.98 2.06 -7.94
C VAL A 59 4.98 2.80 -7.06
N ASN A 60 5.55 3.90 -7.54
CA ASN A 60 6.42 4.76 -6.74
C ASN A 60 5.69 6.05 -6.37
N VAL A 61 5.46 6.30 -5.08
CA VAL A 61 4.89 7.57 -4.61
C VAL A 61 5.92 8.69 -4.81
N GLU A 62 5.44 9.84 -5.27
CA GLU A 62 6.24 11.05 -5.46
C GLU A 62 5.78 12.20 -4.56
N GLU A 63 4.47 12.37 -4.41
CA GLU A 63 3.92 13.46 -3.62
C GLU A 63 2.57 13.11 -3.01
N LEU A 64 2.34 13.61 -1.80
CA LEU A 64 1.10 13.49 -1.07
C LEU A 64 0.48 14.88 -0.88
N ARG A 65 -0.79 15.02 -1.28
CA ARG A 65 -1.52 16.29 -1.23
C ARG A 65 -2.85 16.13 -0.48
N PRO A 66 -2.89 16.45 0.83
CA PRO A 66 -4.11 16.44 1.62
C PRO A 66 -5.12 17.48 1.12
N THR A 67 -6.38 17.09 0.95
CA THR A 67 -7.45 18.01 0.50
C THR A 67 -8.08 18.77 1.66
N PRO A 68 -8.75 19.92 1.45
CA PRO A 68 -9.50 20.62 2.50
C PRO A 68 -10.52 19.73 3.22
N GLN A 69 -11.09 18.75 2.52
CA GLN A 69 -12.11 17.83 3.00
C GLN A 69 -11.53 16.70 3.87
N GLY A 70 -10.21 16.52 3.86
CA GLY A 70 -9.49 15.48 4.60
C GLY A 70 -9.16 14.22 3.79
N ASP A 71 -9.45 14.23 2.48
CA ASP A 71 -9.00 13.20 1.55
C ASP A 71 -7.51 13.39 1.22
N LEU A 72 -6.93 12.44 0.50
CA LEU A 72 -5.53 12.46 0.11
C LEU A 72 -5.36 12.21 -1.39
N GLU A 73 -4.84 13.17 -2.12
CA GLU A 73 -4.34 12.95 -3.47
C GLU A 73 -2.92 12.38 -3.40
N ILE A 74 -2.69 11.28 -4.11
CA ILE A 74 -1.42 10.56 -4.16
C ILE A 74 -0.92 10.61 -5.59
N ILE A 75 0.19 11.31 -5.79
CA ILE A 75 0.90 11.39 -7.07
C ILE A 75 1.94 10.28 -7.08
N LEU A 76 1.90 9.45 -8.12
CA LEU A 76 2.76 8.28 -8.25
C LEU A 76 3.21 8.03 -9.68
N GLN A 77 4.30 7.28 -9.83
CA GLN A 77 4.79 6.75 -11.11
C GLN A 77 4.51 5.26 -11.19
N LYS A 78 3.90 4.83 -12.29
CA LYS A 78 3.69 3.42 -12.64
C LYS A 78 4.32 3.12 -14.00
N ARG A 79 4.85 1.91 -14.17
CA ARG A 79 5.32 1.47 -15.49
C ARG A 79 4.17 0.87 -16.29
N GLU A 80 3.84 1.50 -17.40
CA GLU A 80 2.79 1.07 -18.32
C GLU A 80 3.33 1.11 -19.74
N ASN A 81 3.11 0.04 -20.53
CA ASN A 81 3.59 -0.06 -21.91
C ASN A 81 5.07 0.33 -22.05
N GLN A 82 5.91 -0.19 -21.15
CA GLN A 82 7.35 0.07 -21.05
C GLN A 82 7.77 1.51 -20.69
N LYS A 83 6.82 2.44 -20.49
CA LYS A 83 7.07 3.83 -20.12
C LYS A 83 6.71 4.10 -18.66
N CYS A 84 7.35 5.10 -18.06
CA CYS A 84 6.94 5.63 -16.76
C CYS A 84 5.83 6.65 -16.98
N VAL A 85 4.71 6.44 -16.32
CA VAL A 85 3.51 7.29 -16.45
C VAL A 85 3.14 7.76 -15.05
N GLU A 86 3.00 9.07 -14.91
CA GLU A 86 2.46 9.71 -13.72
C GLU A 86 0.95 9.42 -13.61
N LYS A 87 0.49 9.13 -12.40
CA LYS A 87 -0.93 8.97 -12.07
C LYS A 87 -1.21 9.73 -10.80
N THR A 88 -2.42 10.25 -10.71
CA THR A 88 -2.97 10.78 -9.46
C THR A 88 -4.10 9.88 -9.02
N ILE A 89 -4.06 9.46 -7.76
CA ILE A 89 -5.11 8.67 -7.13
C ILE A 89 -5.70 9.48 -5.99
N LEU A 90 -7.02 9.50 -5.88
CA LEU A 90 -7.72 10.08 -4.73
C LEU A 90 -8.04 8.98 -3.71
N ALA A 91 -7.51 9.11 -2.50
CA ALA A 91 -7.82 8.27 -1.36
C ALA A 91 -8.78 9.03 -0.43
N GLN A 92 -10.01 8.56 -0.34
CA GLN A 92 -11.09 9.19 0.41
C GLN A 92 -10.96 8.89 1.90
N LYS A 93 -11.16 9.89 2.75
CA LYS A 93 -11.11 9.70 4.20
C LYS A 93 -12.15 8.70 4.69
N THR A 94 -11.88 8.09 5.84
CA THR A 94 -12.86 7.30 6.58
C THR A 94 -13.06 7.86 7.98
N GLU A 95 -13.86 7.18 8.80
CA GLU A 95 -14.01 7.50 10.22
C GLU A 95 -12.70 7.31 11.01
N ASP A 96 -11.83 6.41 10.52
CA ASP A 96 -10.51 6.20 11.08
C ASP A 96 -9.50 7.10 10.33
N PRO A 97 -8.84 8.06 11.01
CA PRO A 97 -7.91 9.01 10.38
C PRO A 97 -6.74 8.36 9.65
N ALA A 98 -6.33 7.15 10.04
CA ALA A 98 -5.23 6.44 9.41
C ALA A 98 -5.68 5.54 8.24
N VAL A 99 -6.97 5.53 7.90
CA VAL A 99 -7.55 4.67 6.88
C VAL A 99 -8.25 5.49 5.80
N PHE A 100 -7.93 5.16 4.55
CA PHE A 100 -8.50 5.78 3.36
C PHE A 100 -9.11 4.72 2.44
N LYS A 101 -10.23 5.04 1.79
CA LYS A 101 -10.78 4.25 0.69
C LYS A 101 -10.17 4.69 -0.62
N VAL A 102 -9.84 3.74 -1.49
CA VAL A 102 -9.26 4.02 -2.80
C VAL A 102 -9.92 3.15 -3.85
N VAL A 103 -10.05 3.65 -5.08
CA VAL A 103 -10.46 2.83 -6.22
C VAL A 103 -9.22 2.47 -7.02
N CYS A 104 -8.79 1.21 -6.92
CA CYS A 104 -7.64 0.69 -7.66
C CYS A 104 -7.93 -0.76 -8.05
N HIS A 105 -8.23 -1.00 -9.32
CA HIS A 105 -8.70 -2.31 -9.83
C HIS A 105 -9.99 -2.86 -9.17
N GLY A 106 -10.54 -2.14 -8.18
CA GLY A 106 -11.78 -2.35 -7.42
C GLY A 106 -11.79 -1.43 -6.20
N GLU A 107 -12.72 -1.62 -5.25
CA GLU A 107 -12.66 -0.93 -3.95
C GLU A 107 -11.50 -1.50 -3.14
N GLY A 108 -10.58 -0.63 -2.76
CA GLY A 108 -9.42 -0.94 -1.93
C GLY A 108 -9.33 0.02 -0.74
N LYS A 109 -8.35 -0.26 0.12
CA LYS A 109 -8.12 0.47 1.35
C LYS A 109 -6.63 0.73 1.56
N ILE A 110 -6.29 1.94 1.97
CA ILE A 110 -4.95 2.32 2.43
C ILE A 110 -5.01 2.47 3.94
N SER A 111 -4.05 1.89 4.65
CA SER A 111 -3.85 2.03 6.08
C SER A 111 -2.44 2.53 6.37
N VAL A 112 -2.31 3.68 7.05
CA VAL A 112 -1.02 4.20 7.51
C VAL A 112 -0.65 3.47 8.80
N LEU A 113 0.47 2.75 8.78
CA LEU A 113 0.91 1.92 9.90
C LEU A 113 1.72 2.71 10.90
N ASP A 114 2.64 3.55 10.42
CA ASP A 114 3.55 4.34 11.24
C ASP A 114 4.13 5.51 10.42
N THR A 115 4.41 6.63 11.07
CA THR A 115 5.02 7.82 10.44
C THR A 115 5.52 8.76 11.53
N ASP A 116 6.66 9.40 11.27
CA ASP A 116 7.13 10.56 12.04
C ASP A 116 6.98 11.88 11.27
N TYR A 117 6.28 11.82 10.12
CA TYR A 117 5.96 12.92 9.18
C TYR A 117 7.17 13.55 8.47
N THR A 118 8.35 13.47 9.07
CA THR A 118 9.54 14.24 8.75
C THR A 118 10.65 13.40 8.13
N ASN A 119 10.68 12.09 8.38
CA ASN A 119 11.70 11.20 7.83
C ASN A 119 11.08 10.05 7.05
N TYR A 120 10.04 9.41 7.59
CA TYR A 120 9.45 8.22 6.97
C TYR A 120 7.94 8.12 7.14
N MET A 121 7.31 7.34 6.26
CA MET A 121 5.93 6.88 6.40
C MET A 121 5.82 5.45 5.90
N ILE A 122 5.16 4.58 6.67
CA ILE A 122 4.87 3.20 6.29
C ILE A 122 3.37 3.04 6.16
N PHE A 123 2.93 2.54 5.01
CA PHE A 123 1.52 2.25 4.77
C PHE A 123 1.36 0.90 4.07
N CYS A 124 0.17 0.32 4.19
CA CYS A 124 -0.26 -0.81 3.37
C CYS A 124 -1.52 -0.45 2.60
N MET A 125 -1.64 -1.06 1.43
CA MET A 125 -2.78 -0.99 0.54
C MET A 125 -3.31 -2.40 0.32
N GLU A 126 -4.60 -2.57 0.56
CA GLU A 126 -5.37 -3.76 0.22
C GLU A 126 -6.23 -3.42 -0.99
N ALA A 127 -6.09 -4.17 -2.08
CA ALA A 127 -6.91 -3.98 -3.27
C ALA A 127 -7.07 -5.30 -4.04
N PRO A 128 -8.26 -5.56 -4.60
CA PRO A 128 -8.45 -6.70 -5.48
C PRO A 128 -7.61 -6.52 -6.75
N VAL A 129 -6.88 -7.55 -7.14
CA VAL A 129 -6.16 -7.61 -8.41
C VAL A 129 -6.59 -8.86 -9.19
N PRO A 130 -6.32 -8.93 -10.51
CA PRO A 130 -6.76 -10.08 -11.32
C PRO A 130 -6.31 -11.45 -10.81
N THR A 131 -5.21 -11.51 -10.06
CA THR A 131 -4.59 -12.74 -9.55
C THR A 131 -4.90 -13.02 -8.08
N ASP A 132 -5.47 -12.07 -7.33
CA ASP A 132 -5.68 -12.12 -5.89
C ASP A 132 -6.78 -11.12 -5.48
N GLU A 133 -7.93 -11.63 -5.00
CA GLU A 133 -9.06 -10.81 -4.54
C GLU A 133 -8.71 -9.99 -3.29
N HIS A 134 -7.64 -10.33 -2.57
CA HIS A 134 -7.16 -9.68 -1.36
C HIS A 134 -5.69 -9.26 -1.45
N GLY A 135 -5.26 -8.81 -2.63
CA GLY A 135 -3.90 -8.33 -2.87
C GLY A 135 -3.49 -7.26 -1.86
N THR A 136 -2.40 -7.50 -1.14
CA THR A 136 -1.86 -6.57 -0.16
C THR A 136 -0.46 -6.13 -0.57
N MET A 137 -0.19 -4.83 -0.51
CA MET A 137 1.12 -4.24 -0.77
C MET A 137 1.42 -3.18 0.29
N CYS A 138 2.61 -3.23 0.89
CA CYS A 138 3.08 -2.24 1.83
C CYS A 138 4.27 -1.49 1.26
N GLN A 139 4.39 -0.19 1.53
CA GLN A 139 5.56 0.61 1.19
C GLN A 139 6.11 1.35 2.40
N CYS A 140 7.43 1.48 2.43
CA CYS A 140 8.11 2.49 3.22
C CYS A 140 8.43 3.66 2.29
N LEU A 141 8.03 4.86 2.68
CA LEU A 141 8.41 6.12 2.08
C LEU A 141 9.45 6.83 2.95
N SER A 142 10.31 7.62 2.32
CA SER A 142 11.22 8.55 2.99
C SER A 142 11.13 9.94 2.37
N ARG A 143 11.37 10.98 3.17
CA ARG A 143 11.54 12.36 2.66
C ARG A 143 12.81 12.54 1.83
N THR A 144 13.77 11.63 1.97
CA THR A 144 15.02 11.65 1.19
C THR A 144 15.21 10.34 0.43
N LEU A 145 16.28 10.27 -0.39
CA LEU A 145 16.60 9.04 -1.12
C LEU A 145 17.28 7.98 -0.26
N THR A 146 17.73 8.36 0.93
CA THR A 146 18.35 7.50 1.92
C THR A 146 17.35 7.24 3.03
N VAL A 147 17.31 6.01 3.51
CA VAL A 147 16.49 5.61 4.65
C VAL A 147 17.42 5.01 5.70
N ASP A 148 17.20 5.37 6.96
CA ASP A 148 17.97 4.82 8.07
C ASP A 148 17.65 3.33 8.25
N ASP A 149 18.67 2.54 8.58
CA ASP A 149 18.52 1.09 8.76
C ASP A 149 17.43 0.75 9.79
N GLU A 150 17.29 1.57 10.85
CA GLU A 150 16.24 1.40 11.87
C GLU A 150 14.83 1.47 11.27
N VAL A 151 14.60 2.36 10.29
CA VAL A 151 13.31 2.50 9.60
C VAL A 151 13.05 1.29 8.71
N VAL A 152 14.09 0.77 8.03
CA VAL A 152 13.97 -0.45 7.22
C VAL A 152 13.65 -1.66 8.10
N GLU A 153 14.35 -1.83 9.22
CA GLU A 153 14.05 -2.90 10.18
C GLU A 153 12.64 -2.75 10.75
N LYS A 154 12.18 -1.52 11.01
CA LYS A 154 10.81 -1.27 11.45
C LYS A 154 9.80 -1.69 10.39
N PHE A 155 10.04 -1.34 9.12
CA PHE A 155 9.23 -1.78 7.99
C PHE A 155 9.15 -3.31 7.91
N ASP A 156 10.28 -3.99 8.02
CA ASP A 156 10.34 -5.45 7.99
C ASP A 156 9.55 -6.07 9.15
N ARG A 157 9.71 -5.56 10.38
CA ARG A 157 8.96 -6.02 11.56
C ARG A 157 7.45 -5.83 11.44
N LEU A 158 7.02 -4.70 10.89
CA LEU A 158 5.59 -4.41 10.69
C LEU A 158 5.01 -5.31 9.60
N THR A 159 5.71 -5.47 8.49
CA THR A 159 5.23 -6.27 7.35
C THR A 159 5.24 -7.77 7.65
N LEU A 160 6.14 -8.29 8.50
CA LEU A 160 6.17 -9.70 8.95
C LEU A 160 4.90 -10.14 9.67
N LYS A 161 4.18 -9.19 10.26
CA LYS A 161 2.91 -9.46 10.95
C LYS A 161 1.71 -9.49 10.00
N ILE A 162 1.87 -8.96 8.78
CA ILE A 162 0.79 -8.73 7.82
C ILE A 162 0.94 -9.67 6.61
N ILE A 163 2.16 -9.87 6.14
CA ILE A 163 2.50 -10.55 4.89
C ILE A 163 3.38 -11.77 5.21
N ARG A 164 3.00 -12.95 4.71
CA ARG A 164 3.77 -14.20 4.92
C ARG A 164 5.03 -14.31 4.04
N PHE A 165 5.09 -13.59 2.92
CA PHE A 165 6.22 -13.63 1.98
C PHE A 165 6.92 -12.27 1.92
N HIS A 166 8.15 -12.21 2.44
CA HIS A 166 8.97 -11.01 2.37
C HIS A 166 9.85 -11.04 1.14
N LEU A 167 9.71 -10.00 0.33
CA LEU A 167 10.72 -9.64 -0.64
C LEU A 167 11.07 -8.18 -0.40
N ASN A 168 12.23 -7.96 0.21
CA ASN A 168 12.78 -6.63 0.38
C ASN A 168 13.24 -6.14 -1.00
N PHE A 169 12.34 -5.45 -1.71
CA PHE A 169 12.73 -4.72 -2.91
C PHE A 169 13.39 -3.40 -2.48
N LEU A 170 14.72 -3.42 -2.36
CA LEU A 170 15.53 -2.21 -2.52
C LEU A 170 15.52 -1.85 -4.02
N LYS A 171 14.92 -0.70 -4.33
CA LYS A 171 14.45 -0.29 -5.65
C LYS A 171 15.41 -0.52 -6.83
N LYS A 172 14.87 -1.05 -7.94
CA LYS A 172 15.01 -0.39 -9.24
C LYS A 172 13.87 0.61 -9.38
N LYS A 173 14.17 1.90 -9.24
CA LYS A 173 13.23 3.00 -9.51
C LYS A 173 12.72 2.88 -10.96
N CYS A 174 11.54 3.44 -11.22
CA CYS A 174 11.22 3.99 -12.53
C CYS A 174 12.23 5.12 -12.85
N LEU A 175 13.49 4.77 -13.15
CA LEU A 175 14.49 5.71 -13.66
C LEU A 175 14.15 5.95 -15.12
N GLY A 176 13.22 6.88 -15.35
CA GLY A 176 13.12 7.53 -16.65
C GLY A 176 14.42 8.30 -16.87
N THR A 177 15.12 8.03 -17.96
CA THR A 177 16.08 8.98 -18.50
C THR A 177 15.36 10.32 -18.64
N SER A 178 15.71 11.31 -17.83
CA SER A 178 15.30 12.69 -18.11
C SER A 178 15.67 12.99 -19.56
N PRO A 179 14.76 13.53 -20.40
CA PRO A 179 15.20 14.05 -21.69
C PRO A 179 16.30 15.10 -21.41
N PRO A 180 17.39 15.15 -22.22
CA PRO A 180 18.38 16.20 -22.04
C PRO A 180 17.67 17.56 -22.14
N PRO A 181 18.04 18.55 -21.32
CA PRO A 181 17.49 19.90 -21.47
C PRO A 181 17.68 20.33 -22.92
N GLY A 182 16.61 20.85 -23.49
CA GLY A 182 16.45 21.11 -24.91
C GLY A 182 17.67 21.79 -25.54
N ARG A 183 17.99 21.35 -26.75
CA ARG A 183 18.97 21.97 -27.63
C ARG A 183 18.33 23.13 -28.38
#